data_AF-A0A5K1B5I3-F1
#
_entry.id   AF-A0A5K1B5I3-F1
#
_cell.length_a   1.000
_cell.length_b   1.000
_cell.length_c   1.000
_cell.angle_alpha   90.00
_cell.angle_beta   90.00
_cell.angle_gamma   90.00
#
_symmetry.space_group_name_H-M   'P 1'
#
loop_
_entity.id
_entity.type
_entity.pdbx_description
1 polymer ?
#
loop_
_entity_poly.entity_id
_entity_poly.type
_entity_poly.pdbx_seq_one_letter_code
_entity_poly.pdbx_strand_id
1 'polypeptide(L)'
;DYLLFIVRDVEVNPNPDEVADIKYVNQEQLRELLRKADAGEEGLKLSPWFRLVVDNFLPKWWNHVENGTLKEAADMKTIHKLA
;
A
#
# COMPACT_ATOMS: atom_id res chain seq x y z
N ASP A 1 9.35 11.53 -1.62
CA ASP A 1 9.19 10.29 -2.41
C ASP A 1 8.10 10.41 -3.44
N TYR A 2 8.13 9.54 -4.45
CA TYR A 2 7.04 9.35 -5.41
C TYR A 2 6.30 8.05 -5.07
N LEU A 3 4.97 8.10 -5.10
CA LEU A 3 4.12 6.91 -4.96
C LEU A 3 3.56 6.56 -6.33
N LEU A 4 3.79 5.32 -6.77
CA LEU A 4 3.43 4.83 -8.10
C LEU A 4 2.44 3.67 -7.98
N PHE A 5 1.49 3.58 -8.92
CA PHE A 5 0.47 2.53 -8.96
C PHE A 5 0.51 1.77 -10.27
N ILE A 6 0.21 0.47 -10.20
CA ILE A 6 -0.01 -0.39 -11.36
C ILE A 6 -1.22 -1.28 -11.08
N VAL A 7 -2.09 -1.42 -12.08
CA VAL A 7 -3.22 -2.36 -12.06
C VAL A 7 -3.07 -3.26 -13.27
N ARG A 8 -2.49 -4.44 -13.05
CA ARG A 8 -2.22 -5.44 -14.08
C ARG A 8 -1.89 -6.78 -13.44
N ASP A 9 -2.25 -7.86 -14.11
CA ASP A 9 -1.74 -9.18 -13.77
C ASP A 9 -0.26 -9.29 -14.16
N VAL A 10 0.57 -9.67 -13.18
CA VAL A 10 2.01 -9.81 -13.33
C VAL A 10 2.46 -11.15 -12.76
N GLU A 11 3.48 -11.73 -13.38
CA GLU A 11 4.21 -12.85 -12.81
C GLU A 11 5.20 -12.31 -11.77
N VAL A 12 5.18 -12.86 -10.56
CA VAL A 12 6.05 -12.39 -9.46
C VAL A 12 7.17 -13.39 -9.24
N ASN A 13 8.40 -12.96 -9.51
CA ASN A 13 9.62 -13.73 -9.27
C ASN A 13 10.60 -12.90 -8.42
N PRO A 14 10.42 -12.87 -7.08
CA PRO A 14 11.17 -11.99 -6.20
C PRO A 14 12.60 -12.50 -5.95
N ASN A 15 13.54 -11.57 -5.76
CA ASN A 15 14.90 -11.91 -5.31
C ASN A 15 14.87 -12.23 -3.80
N PRO A 16 15.25 -13.45 -3.35
CA PRO A 16 15.18 -13.83 -1.94
C PRO A 16 16.10 -13.01 -1.02
N ASP A 17 17.16 -12.39 -1.55
CA ASP A 17 18.03 -11.51 -0.76
C ASP A 17 17.35 -10.17 -0.41
N GLU A 18 16.33 -9.78 -1.18
CA GLU A 18 15.62 -8.49 -1.03
C GLU A 18 14.20 -8.67 -0.46
N VAL A 19 13.53 -9.78 -0.80
CA VAL A 19 12.12 -10.02 -0.49
C VAL A 19 11.97 -11.38 0.18
N ALA A 20 11.56 -11.37 1.44
CA ALA A 20 11.37 -12.57 2.23
C ALA A 20 10.06 -13.32 1.91
N ASP A 21 8.97 -12.58 1.63
CA ASP A 21 7.66 -13.17 1.31
C ASP A 21 6.78 -12.17 0.53
N ILE A 22 5.78 -12.68 -0.18
CA ILE A 22 4.82 -11.91 -0.96
C ILE A 22 3.39 -12.34 -0.65
N LYS A 23 2.48 -11.36 -0.57
CA LYS A 23 1.05 -11.65 -0.36
C LYS A 23 0.17 -10.64 -1.08
N TYR A 24 -0.75 -11.16 -1.89
CA TYR A 24 -1.88 -10.38 -2.40
C TYR A 24 -2.96 -10.29 -1.33
N VAL A 25 -3.49 -9.09 -1.12
CA VAL A 25 -4.50 -8.83 -0.11
C VAL A 25 -5.62 -7.95 -0.65
N ASN A 26 -6.83 -8.23 -0.18
CA ASN A 26 -7.94 -7.30 -0.34
C ASN A 26 -7.90 -6.21 0.76
N GLN A 27 -8.85 -5.26 0.70
CA GLN A 27 -8.89 -4.14 1.63
C GLN A 27 -9.08 -4.56 3.10
N GLU A 28 -9.90 -5.58 3.36
CA GLU A 28 -10.15 -6.09 4.71
C GLU A 28 -8.92 -6.81 5.28
N GLN A 29 -8.28 -7.66 4.47
CA GLN A 29 -7.04 -8.36 4.83
C GLN A 29 -5.90 -7.37 5.09
N LEU A 30 -5.82 -6.28 4.32
CA LEU A 30 -4.86 -5.21 4.60
C LEU A 30 -5.13 -4.56 5.96
N ARG A 31 -6.39 -4.22 6.28
CA ARG A 31 -6.74 -3.66 7.60
C ARG A 31 -6.39 -4.61 8.74
N GLU A 32 -6.65 -5.91 8.57
CA GLU A 32 -6.25 -6.93 9.54
C GLU A 32 -4.73 -6.99 9.72
N LEU A 33 -3.96 -6.95 8.63
CA LEU A 33 -2.50 -6.92 8.67
C LEU A 33 -1.96 -5.69 9.41
N LEU A 34 -2.54 -4.52 9.17
CA LEU A 34 -2.19 -3.29 9.89
C LEU A 34 -2.46 -3.44 11.39
N ARG A 35 -3.62 -3.99 11.77
CA ARG A 35 -3.99 -4.23 13.18
C ARG A 35 -3.01 -5.18 13.85
N LYS A 36 -2.67 -6.29 13.19
CA LYS A 36 -1.72 -7.28 13.71
C LYS A 36 -0.32 -6.70 13.89
N ALA A 37 0.15 -5.93 12.91
CA ALA A 37 1.44 -5.26 12.99
C ALA A 37 1.50 -4.23 14.14
N ASP A 38 0.42 -3.45 14.34
CA ASP A 38 0.33 -2.50 15.47
C ASP A 38 0.33 -3.22 16.82
N ALA A 39 -0.32 -4.40 16.90
CA ALA A 39 -0.35 -5.23 18.09
C ALA A 39 0.95 -6.03 18.33
N GLY A 40 1.91 -5.96 17.41
CA GLY A 40 3.15 -6.76 17.46
C GLY A 40 2.92 -8.26 17.28
N GLU A 41 1.77 -8.65 16.71
CA GLU A 41 1.41 -10.03 16.45
C GLU A 41 2.21 -10.58 15.25
N GLU A 42 2.51 -11.88 15.28
CA GLU A 42 3.13 -12.63 14.17
C GLU A 42 4.52 -12.09 13.72
N GLY A 43 5.15 -11.21 14.51
CA GLY A 43 6.42 -10.57 14.15
C GLY A 43 6.31 -9.60 12.97
N LEU A 44 5.08 -9.23 12.57
CA LEU A 44 4.83 -8.33 11.46
C LEU A 44 5.31 -6.92 11.81
N LYS A 45 6.23 -6.40 11.00
CA LYS A 45 6.69 -5.01 11.11
C LYS A 45 6.29 -4.27 9.85
N LEU A 46 5.60 -3.15 10.03
CA LEU A 46 5.29 -2.23 8.95
C LEU A 46 6.25 -1.06 8.98
N SER A 47 6.62 -0.58 7.79
CA SER A 47 7.41 0.63 7.70
C SER A 47 6.56 1.84 8.13
N PRO A 48 7.13 2.81 8.87
CA PRO A 48 6.40 4.00 9.31
C PRO A 48 5.79 4.79 8.13
N TRP A 49 6.51 4.88 7.00
CA TRP A 49 6.01 5.58 5.82
C TRP A 49 4.81 4.86 5.18
N PHE A 50 4.81 3.52 5.15
CA PHE A 50 3.69 2.77 4.60
C PHE A 50 2.44 3.00 5.43
N ARG A 51 2.57 3.07 6.76
CA ARG A 51 1.45 3.38 7.63
C ARG A 51 0.85 4.75 7.31
N LEU A 52 1.68 5.77 7.17
CA LEU A 52 1.22 7.11 6.78
C LEU A 52 0.49 7.09 5.43
N VAL A 53 0.97 6.31 4.48
CA VAL A 53 0.33 6.17 3.17
C VAL A 53 -1.04 5.50 3.27
N VAL A 54 -1.15 4.42 4.04
CA VAL A 54 -2.42 3.72 4.20
C VAL A 54 -3.45 4.59 4.93
N ASP A 55 -3.07 5.27 6.00
CA ASP A 55 -4.02 6.03 6.81
C ASP A 55 -4.53 7.29 6.07
N ASN A 56 -3.69 7.93 5.24
CA ASN A 56 -4.03 9.20 4.61
C ASN A 56 -4.56 9.08 3.18
N PHE A 57 -4.10 8.09 2.40
CA PHE A 57 -4.32 8.10 0.95
C PHE A 57 -4.88 6.81 0.36
N LEU A 58 -4.48 5.65 0.87
CA LEU A 58 -4.81 4.37 0.24
C LEU A 58 -6.33 4.13 0.08
N PRO A 59 -7.21 4.44 1.06
CA PRO A 59 -8.66 4.29 0.89
C PRO A 59 -9.20 5.10 -0.29
N LYS A 60 -8.72 6.33 -0.47
CA LYS A 60 -9.13 7.19 -1.59
C LYS A 60 -8.67 6.59 -2.92
N TRP A 61 -7.41 6.17 -3.02
CA TRP A 61 -6.87 5.57 -4.24
C TRP A 61 -7.54 4.26 -4.60
N TRP A 62 -7.83 3.42 -3.61
CA TRP A 62 -8.55 2.16 -3.81
C TRP A 62 -9.92 2.39 -4.45
N ASN A 63 -10.68 3.38 -3.95
CA ASN A 63 -11.95 3.77 -4.56
C ASN A 63 -11.79 4.23 -6.01
N HIS A 64 -10.69 4.93 -6.36
CA HIS A 64 -10.42 5.32 -7.74
C HIS A 64 -10.07 4.12 -8.63
N VAL A 65 -9.41 3.08 -8.09
CA VAL A 65 -9.17 1.83 -8.82
C VAL A 65 -10.49 1.12 -9.11
N GLU A 66 -11.34 0.93 -8.11
CA GLU A 66 -12.63 0.24 -8.27
C GLU A 66 -13.58 0.97 -9.22
N ASN A 67 -13.54 2.30 -9.22
CA ASN A 67 -14.35 3.14 -10.11
C ASN A 67 -13.73 3.35 -11.50
N GLY A 68 -12.52 2.82 -11.76
CA GLY A 68 -11.82 3.03 -13.03
C GLY A 68 -11.34 4.47 -13.27
N THR A 69 -11.31 5.31 -12.24
CA THR A 69 -10.91 6.73 -12.29
C THR A 69 -9.51 7.00 -11.75
N LEU A 70 -8.63 6.00 -11.73
CA LEU A 70 -7.26 6.10 -11.16
C LEU A 70 -6.44 7.30 -11.66
N LYS A 71 -6.67 7.76 -12.89
CA LYS A 71 -5.98 8.95 -13.42
C LYS A 71 -6.25 10.23 -12.62
N GLU A 72 -7.41 10.33 -11.98
CA GLU A 72 -7.81 11.48 -11.15
C GLU A 72 -7.11 11.49 -9.79
N ALA A 73 -6.58 10.35 -9.36
CA ALA A 73 -5.81 10.23 -8.13
C ALA A 73 -4.38 10.80 -8.26
N ALA A 74 -3.89 11.01 -9.49
CA ALA A 74 -2.54 11.49 -9.74
C ALA A 74 -2.40 12.98 -9.40
N ASP A 75 -1.51 13.29 -8.45
CA ASP A 75 -1.13 14.66 -8.11
C ASP A 75 0.38 14.84 -8.30
N MET A 76 0.74 15.57 -9.37
CA MET A 76 2.13 15.89 -9.70
C MET A 76 2.52 17.32 -9.28
N LYS A 77 1.61 18.07 -8.64
CA LYS A 77 1.81 19.47 -8.26
C LYS A 77 2.04 19.63 -6.77
N THR A 78 1.41 18.79 -5.95
CA THR A 78 1.47 18.88 -4.49
C THR A 78 2.54 17.96 -3.93
N ILE A 79 3.36 18.49 -3.02
CA ILE A 79 4.25 17.68 -2.17
C ILE A 79 3.57 17.55 -0.81
N HIS A 80 3.07 16.35 -0.51
CA HIS A 80 2.44 16.06 0.78
C HIS A 80 3.51 15.92 1.87
N LYS A 81 3.38 16.73 2.93
CA LYS A 81 4.20 16.64 4.13
C LYS A 81 3.38 15.98 5.23
N LEU A 82 3.73 14.73 5.56
CA LEU A 82 3.11 13.95 6.61
C LEU A 82 4.01 14.07 7.85
N ALA A 83 3.43 14.45 8.99
CA ALA A 83 4.11 14.65 10.27
C ALA A 83 3.50 13.72 11.32
#